data_AF-A0A1M7KPS3-F1
#
_entry.id   AF-A0A1M7KPS3-F1
#
_cell.length_a   1.000
_cell.length_b   1.000
_cell.length_c   1.000
_cell.angle_alpha   90.00
_cell.angle_beta   90.00
_cell.angle_gamma   90.00
#
_symmetry.space_group_name_H-M   'P 1'
#
loop_
_entity.id
_entity.type
_entity.pdbx_description
1 polymer ?
#
loop_
_entity_poly.entity_id
_entity_poly.type
_entity_poly.pdbx_seq_one_letter_code
_entity_poly.pdbx_strand_id
1 'polypeptide(L)' 'MTEKYKGMTVNERLYLGGFMNQFDEFVRTKNIDGIKIILAKVEITDESSVRSIIEGLGL' A
#
# COMPACT_ATOMS: atom_id res chain seq x y z
N MET A 1 8.28 -16.24 9.29
CA MET A 1 7.80 -14.93 8.83
C MET A 1 6.71 -14.49 9.78
N THR A 2 6.94 -13.38 10.47
CA THR A 2 6.01 -12.80 11.45
C THR A 2 4.68 -12.49 10.78
N GLU A 3 3.61 -13.12 11.24
CA GLU A 3 2.25 -13.06 10.68
C GLU A 3 1.54 -11.73 10.95
N LYS A 4 2.29 -10.62 11.03
CA LYS A 4 1.80 -9.33 11.56
C LYS A 4 0.57 -8.80 10.81
N TYR A 5 0.49 -9.08 9.50
CA TYR A 5 -0.59 -8.62 8.64
C TYR A 5 -1.35 -9.76 7.93
N LYS A 6 -1.20 -11.00 8.40
CA LYS A 6 -1.86 -12.16 7.80
C LYS A 6 -3.38 -12.03 7.94
N GLY A 7 -4.11 -12.15 6.84
CA GLY A 7 -5.56 -12.00 6.81
C GLY A 7 -6.09 -10.56 6.84
N MET A 8 -5.20 -9.55 6.91
CA MET A 8 -5.58 -8.14 6.89
C MET A 8 -5.60 -7.59 5.46
N THR A 9 -6.59 -6.75 5.16
CA THR A 9 -6.67 -5.97 3.93
C THR A 9 -5.60 -4.87 3.89
N VAL A 10 -5.28 -4.38 2.70
CA VAL A 10 -4.30 -3.29 2.50
C VAL A 10 -4.62 -2.09 3.39
N ASN A 11 -5.89 -1.71 3.48
CA ASN A 11 -6.32 -0.52 4.22
C ASN A 11 -6.08 -0.66 5.73
N GLU A 12 -6.34 -1.85 6.29
CA GLU A 12 -6.07 -2.14 7.69
C GLU A 12 -4.56 -2.08 8.00
N ARG A 13 -3.72 -2.55 7.09
CA ARG A 13 -2.26 -2.46 7.24
C ARG A 13 -1.77 -1.02 7.17
N LEU A 14 -2.33 -0.21 6.26
CA LEU A 14 -2.03 1.22 6.15
C LEU A 14 -2.44 1.98 7.41
N TYR A 15 -3.61 1.64 7.98
CA TYR A 15 -4.09 2.22 9.23
C TYR A 15 -3.17 1.86 10.41
N LEU A 16 -2.87 0.57 10.62
CA LEU A 16 -1.98 0.11 11.68
C LEU A 16 -0.54 0.63 11.54
N GLY A 17 -0.08 0.81 10.31
CA GLY A 17 1.23 1.38 10.00
C GLY A 17 1.29 2.91 10.10
N GLY A 18 0.15 3.60 10.28
CA GLY A 18 0.10 5.06 10.29
C GLY A 18 0.39 5.70 8.92
N PHE A 19 0.29 4.92 7.83
CA PHE A 19 0.63 5.37 6.48
C PHE A 19 -0.59 5.84 5.67
N MET A 20 -1.80 5.78 6.22
CA MET A 20 -3.04 6.17 5.52
C MET A 20 -2.96 7.57 4.90
N ASN A 21 -2.53 8.58 5.67
CA ASN A 21 -2.44 9.96 5.17
C ASN A 21 -1.39 10.11 4.07
N GLN A 22 -0.23 9.45 4.22
CA GLN A 22 0.84 9.47 3.23
C GLN A 22 0.43 8.76 1.93
N PHE A 23 -0.26 7.62 2.06
CA PHE A 23 -0.77 6.88 0.92
C PHE A 23 -1.78 7.73 0.14
N ASP A 24 -2.74 8.35 0.83
CA ASP A 24 -3.73 9.24 0.21
C ASP A 24 -3.06 10.42 -0.52
N GLU A 25 -2.05 11.05 0.09
CA GLU A 25 -1.27 12.11 -0.55
C GLU A 25 -0.58 11.63 -1.83
N PHE A 26 0.02 10.43 -1.82
CA PHE A 26 0.66 9.86 -3.01
C PHE A 26 -0.34 9.48 -4.10
N VAL A 27 -1.53 9.00 -3.72
CA VAL A 27 -2.61 8.75 -4.68
C VAL A 27 -3.07 10.06 -5.33
N ARG A 28 -3.31 11.11 -4.53
CA ARG A 28 -3.75 12.42 -5.03
C ARG A 28 -2.72 13.09 -5.95
N THR A 29 -1.43 12.90 -5.65
CA THR A 29 -0.32 13.44 -6.45
C THR A 29 0.11 12.52 -7.60
N LYS A 30 -0.54 11.36 -7.77
CA LYS A 30 -0.18 10.32 -8.75
C LYS A 30 1.28 9.84 -8.62
N ASN A 31 1.81 9.84 -7.40
CA ASN A 31 3.18 9.44 -7.10
C ASN A 31 3.26 7.91 -6.95
N ILE A 32 3.44 7.21 -8.08
CA ILE A 32 3.50 5.74 -8.12
C ILE A 32 4.67 5.19 -7.29
N ASP A 33 5.85 5.83 -7.34
CA ASP A 33 7.01 5.42 -6.55
C ASP A 33 6.73 5.54 -5.04
N GLY A 34 6.09 6.64 -4.62
CA GLY A 34 5.64 6.83 -3.24
C GLY A 34 4.66 5.74 -2.78
N ILE A 35 3.69 5.39 -3.63
CA ILE A 35 2.73 4.30 -3.38
C ILE A 35 3.47 2.97 -3.19
N LYS A 36 4.41 2.62 -4.08
CA LYS A 36 5.21 1.40 -3.99
C LYS A 36 6.01 1.33 -2.68
N ILE A 37 6.63 2.44 -2.28
CA ILE A 37 7.39 2.52 -1.03
C ILE A 37 6.47 2.27 0.18
N ILE A 38 5.28 2.87 0.21
CA ILE A 38 4.32 2.67 1.31
C ILE A 38 3.83 1.22 1.34
N LEU A 39 3.47 0.65 0.20
CA LEU A 39 3.03 -0.75 0.09
C LEU A 39 4.12 -1.71 0.60
N ALA A 40 5.39 -1.46 0.26
CA ALA A 40 6.51 -2.24 0.78
C ALA A 40 6.65 -2.13 2.31
N LYS A 41 6.41 -0.95 2.90
CA LYS A 41 6.43 -0.75 4.37
C LYS A 41 5.33 -1.53 5.10
N VAL A 42 4.21 -1.81 4.43
CA VAL A 42 3.12 -2.64 4.95
C VAL A 42 3.19 -4.10 4.47
N GLU A 43 4.39 -4.55 4.11
CA GLU A 43 4.69 -5.92 3.66
C GLU A 43 3.84 -6.37 2.45
N ILE A 44 3.48 -5.42 1.57
CA ILE A 44 2.93 -5.69 0.25
C ILE A 44 4.07 -5.52 -0.75
N THR A 45 4.85 -6.60 -0.90
CA THR A 45 6.01 -6.66 -1.80
C THR A 45 5.74 -7.46 -3.07
N ASP A 46 4.63 -8.19 -3.11
CA ASP A 46 4.22 -8.96 -4.29
C ASP A 46 3.88 -8.00 -5.44
N GLU A 47 4.60 -8.14 -6.56
CA GLU A 47 4.47 -7.23 -7.70
C GLU A 47 3.06 -7.25 -8.30
N SER A 48 2.43 -8.42 -8.39
CA SER A 48 1.06 -8.55 -8.90
C SER A 48 0.08 -7.79 -8.02
N SER A 49 0.19 -7.95 -6.70
CA SER A 49 -0.63 -7.23 -5.72
C SER A 49 -0.44 -5.72 -5.82
N VAL A 50 0.82 -5.26 -5.92
CA VAL A 50 1.16 -3.84 -6.09
C VAL A 50 0.54 -3.28 -7.37
N ARG A 51 0.67 -4.00 -8.49
CA ARG A 51 0.07 -3.60 -9.78
C ARG A 51 -1.45 -3.51 -9.68
N SER A 52 -2.12 -4.54 -9.16
CA SER A 52 -3.58 -4.53 -9.02
C SER A 52 -4.09 -3.38 -8.16
N ILE A 53 -3.34 -2.99 -7.12
CA ILE A 53 -3.69 -1.82 -6.30
C ILE A 53 -3.55 -0.53 -7.09
N ILE A 54 -2.45 -0.35 -7.83
CA ILE A 54 -2.21 0.84 -8.65
C ILE A 54 -3.28 0.96 -9.75
N GLU A 55 -3.58 -0.13 -10.45
CA GLU A 55 -4.62 -0.17 -11.48
C GLU A 55 -6.01 0.12 -10.89
N GLY A 56 -6.32 -0.44 -9.70
CA GLY A 56 -7.56 -0.17 -8.99
C GLY A 56 -7.72 1.28 -8.53
N LEU A 57 -6.62 2.03 -8.41
CA LEU A 57 -6.60 3.47 -8.12
C LEU A 57 -6.69 4.34 -9.39
N GLY A 58 -6.68 3.73 -10.58
CA GLY A 58 -6.72 4.43 -11.86
C GLY A 58 -5.41 5.16 -12.21
N LEU A 59 -4.28 4.63 -11.74
CA LEU A 59 -2.93 5.17 -11.93
C LEU A 59 -2.10 4.32 -12.90
#